data_AF-A0A496ZQM0-F1
#
_entry.id   AF-A0A496ZQM0-F1
#
_cell.length_a   1.000
_cell.length_b   1.000
_cell.length_c   1.000
_cell.angle_alpha   90.00
_cell.angle_beta   90.00
_cell.angle_gamma   90.00
#
_symmetry.space_group_name_H-M   'P 1'
#
loop_
_entity.id
_entity.type
_entity.pdbx_description
1 polymer ?
#
loop_
_entity_poly.entity_id
_entity_poly.type
_entity_poly.pdbx_seq_one_letter_code
_entity_poly.pdbx_strand_id
1 'polypeptide(L)'
;CDAEGNVTSEYPLNPNGADLDCAALTDSTGQVLGMMPHPEAFLSLYNHPNWGQMKRQNPDISEDGDGLKIFRNIVEYITAKNAKAQSENFSSPTLRGGYK
;
A
#
# COMPACT_ATOMS: atom_id res chain seq x y z
N CYS A 1 8.65 9.65 -12.15
CA CYS A 1 7.93 10.00 -13.39
C CYS A 1 7.99 11.51 -13.58
N ASP A 2 7.82 11.99 -14.81
CA ASP A 2 7.59 13.41 -15.08
C ASP A 2 6.18 13.84 -14.61
N ALA A 3 5.85 15.12 -14.81
CA ALA A 3 4.57 15.69 -14.38
C ALA A 3 3.37 15.08 -15.13
N GLU A 4 3.62 14.57 -16.34
CA GLU A 4 2.65 13.90 -17.21
C GLU A 4 2.47 12.42 -16.84
N GLY A 5 3.31 11.89 -15.94
CA GLY A 5 3.26 10.52 -15.45
C GLY A 5 4.11 9.53 -16.25
N ASN A 6 4.92 9.98 -17.21
CA ASN A 6 5.82 9.12 -17.96
C ASN A 6 7.02 8.69 -17.11
N VAL A 7 7.48 7.47 -17.32
CA VAL A 7 8.73 6.97 -16.71
C VAL A 7 9.89 7.83 -17.20
N THR A 8 10.81 8.17 -16.30
CA THR A 8 11.96 9.03 -16.61
C THR A 8 13.15 8.58 -15.80
N SER A 9 14.32 8.65 -16.43
CA SER A 9 15.64 8.42 -15.84
C SER A 9 16.36 9.73 -15.48
N GLU A 10 15.72 10.88 -15.70
CA GLU A 10 16.35 12.18 -15.54
C GLU A 10 16.39 12.62 -14.08
N TYR A 11 17.55 13.10 -13.63
CA TYR A 11 17.68 13.77 -12.34
C TYR A 11 17.07 15.19 -12.41
N PRO A 12 16.29 15.64 -11.40
CA PRO A 12 16.05 15.03 -10.09
C PRO A 12 14.80 14.12 -10.01
N LEU A 13 14.08 13.91 -11.11
CA LEU A 13 12.82 13.15 -11.14
C LEU A 13 13.02 11.66 -10.84
N ASN A 14 14.14 11.09 -11.29
CA ASN A 14 14.70 9.84 -10.78
C ASN A 14 15.94 10.21 -9.90
N PRO A 15 15.80 10.16 -8.56
CA PRO A 15 16.85 10.67 -7.66
C PRO A 15 18.04 9.72 -7.52
N ASN A 16 17.87 8.42 -7.80
CA ASN A 16 18.90 7.40 -7.59
C ASN A 16 19.38 6.74 -8.89
N GLY A 17 18.72 7.00 -10.02
CA GLY A 17 19.08 6.42 -11.31
C GLY A 17 18.95 4.90 -11.32
N ALA A 18 18.01 4.34 -10.54
CA ALA A 18 17.81 2.90 -10.45
C ALA A 18 17.54 2.28 -11.84
N ASP A 19 18.04 1.05 -12.07
CA ASP A 19 17.77 0.30 -13.29
C ASP A 19 16.26 0.16 -13.53
N LEU A 20 15.85 0.32 -14.79
CA LEU A 20 14.45 0.35 -15.20
C LEU A 20 13.61 1.47 -14.54
N ASP A 21 14.26 2.47 -13.95
CA ASP A 21 13.62 3.56 -13.21
C ASP A 21 12.67 3.07 -12.11
N CYS A 22 12.99 1.90 -11.51
CA CYS A 22 12.11 1.26 -10.55
C CYS A 22 12.22 1.87 -9.14
N ALA A 23 11.08 2.14 -8.51
CA ALA A 23 11.00 2.65 -7.14
C ALA A 23 10.63 1.58 -6.11
N ALA A 24 10.03 0.47 -6.56
CA ALA A 24 9.55 -0.63 -5.73
C ALA A 24 9.49 -1.94 -6.52
N LEU A 25 9.62 -3.06 -5.81
CA LEU A 25 9.52 -4.42 -6.35
C LEU A 25 8.76 -5.32 -5.36
N THR A 26 8.10 -6.34 -5.88
CA THR A 26 7.44 -7.36 -5.06
C THR A 26 7.93 -8.75 -5.44
N ASP A 27 7.81 -9.70 -4.51
CA ASP A 27 8.05 -11.11 -4.81
C ASP A 27 6.92 -11.69 -5.69
N SER A 28 7.13 -12.87 -6.26
CA SER A 28 6.15 -13.53 -7.13
C SER A 28 4.80 -13.83 -6.46
N THR A 29 4.75 -13.91 -5.12
CA THR A 29 3.51 -14.14 -4.38
C THR A 29 2.75 -12.86 -4.07
N GLY A 30 3.36 -11.69 -4.26
CA GLY A 30 2.79 -10.38 -3.93
C GLY A 30 2.70 -10.08 -2.44
N GLN A 31 3.39 -10.84 -1.59
CA GLN A 31 3.31 -10.72 -0.12
C GLN A 31 4.46 -9.91 0.47
N VAL A 32 5.58 -9.84 -0.24
CA VAL A 32 6.75 -9.06 0.14
C VAL A 32 6.89 -7.90 -0.82
N LEU A 33 6.87 -6.68 -0.29
CA LEU A 33 7.07 -5.43 -1.04
C LEU A 33 8.33 -4.74 -0.51
N GLY A 34 9.29 -4.49 -1.38
CA GLY A 34 10.47 -3.66 -1.10
C GLY A 34 10.41 -2.38 -1.91
N MET A 35 10.64 -1.22 -1.27
CA MET A 35 10.58 0.06 -1.94
C MET A 35 11.60 1.04 -1.37
N MET A 36 12.12 1.93 -2.23
CA MET A 36 13.05 2.99 -1.83
C MET A 36 12.36 4.25 -1.27
N PRO A 37 11.18 4.69 -1.78
CA PRO A 37 10.42 5.72 -1.09
C PRO A 37 10.08 5.27 0.33
N HIS A 38 10.01 6.21 1.27
CA HIS A 38 9.68 5.97 2.67
C HIS A 38 8.20 6.32 2.94
N PRO A 39 7.22 5.42 2.66
CA PRO A 39 5.81 5.71 2.91
C PRO A 39 5.51 5.90 4.40
N GLU A 40 6.29 5.30 5.30
CA GLU A 40 6.20 5.48 6.74
C GLU A 40 6.55 6.90 7.19
N ALA A 41 7.33 7.64 6.40
CA ALA A 41 7.64 9.04 6.69
C ALA A 41 6.48 9.97 6.33
N PHE A 42 5.44 9.49 5.63
CA PHE A 42 4.30 10.27 5.14
C PHE A 42 2.96 9.65 5.58
N LEU A 43 2.83 9.28 6.85
CA LEU A 43 1.58 8.73 7.41
C LEU A 43 0.52 9.79 7.72
N SER A 44 0.94 11.02 7.99
CA SER A 44 0.04 12.14 8.25
C SER A 44 0.35 13.33 7.37
N LEU A 45 -0.66 14.16 7.10
CA LEU A 45 -0.51 15.47 6.47
C LEU A 45 0.60 16.30 7.13
N TYR A 46 0.76 16.22 8.45
CA TYR A 46 1.75 17.00 9.19
C TYR A 46 3.20 16.63 8.86
N ASN A 47 3.44 15.46 8.26
CA ASN A 47 4.76 15.07 7.78
C ASN A 47 5.12 15.73 6.44
N HIS A 48 4.14 16.28 5.72
CA HIS A 48 4.38 16.95 4.45
C HIS A 48 5.17 18.25 4.67
N PRO A 49 6.25 18.54 3.92
CA PRO A 49 7.05 19.76 4.11
C PRO A 49 6.24 21.07 4.08
N ASN A 50 5.17 21.09 3.28
CA ASN A 50 4.29 22.26 3.12
C ASN A 50 2.95 22.16 3.89
N TRP A 51 2.82 21.27 4.87
CA TRP A 51 1.55 20.99 5.58
C TRP A 51 0.83 22.26 6.07
N GLY A 52 1.58 23.23 6.59
CA GLY A 52 1.01 24.47 7.13
C GLY A 52 0.37 25.35 6.07
N GLN A 53 0.92 25.38 4.86
CA GLN A 53 0.29 26.07 3.74
C GLN A 53 -0.96 25.34 3.27
N MET A 54 -0.91 24.01 3.19
CA MET A 54 -2.05 23.19 2.79
C MET A 54 -3.24 23.38 3.73
N LYS A 55 -3.04 23.37 5.05
CA LYS A 55 -4.12 23.62 6.04
C LYS A 55 -4.67 25.05 5.97
N ARG A 56 -3.85 26.05 5.65
CA ARG A 56 -4.35 27.44 5.47
C ARG A 56 -5.23 27.58 4.24
N GLN A 57 -4.89 26.88 3.14
CA GLN A 57 -5.66 26.93 1.90
C GLN A 57 -6.93 26.07 1.99
N ASN A 58 -6.87 24.95 2.71
CA ASN A 58 -8.00 24.06 2.94
C ASN A 58 -7.98 23.56 4.40
N PRO A 59 -8.72 24.23 5.32
CA PRO A 59 -8.76 23.83 6.72
C PRO A 59 -9.29 22.41 6.97
N ASP A 60 -10.21 21.96 6.10
CA ASP A 60 -10.90 20.67 6.20
C ASP A 60 -10.21 19.54 5.42
N ILE A 61 -8.99 19.78 4.91
CA ILE A 61 -8.19 18.74 4.27
C ILE A 61 -7.96 17.58 5.24
N SER A 62 -8.03 16.36 4.70
CA SER A 62 -7.72 15.14 5.46
C SER A 62 -6.33 15.23 6.09
N GLU A 63 -6.22 14.75 7.31
CA GLU A 63 -4.95 14.67 8.04
C GLU A 63 -4.17 13.39 7.72
N ASP A 64 -4.72 12.53 6.86
CA ASP A 64 -4.04 11.34 6.34
C ASP A 64 -2.93 11.75 5.37
N GLY A 65 -1.75 11.17 5.55
CA GLY A 65 -0.66 11.29 4.57
C GLY A 65 -0.77 10.22 3.48
N ASP A 66 -0.16 10.48 2.32
CA ASP A 66 -0.25 9.60 1.15
C ASP A 66 0.29 8.18 1.42
N GLY A 67 1.30 8.07 2.28
CA GLY A 67 1.92 6.79 2.64
C GLY A 67 0.99 5.87 3.43
N LEU A 68 0.00 6.43 4.16
CA LEU A 68 -0.94 5.66 4.97
C LEU A 68 -1.77 4.67 4.14
N LYS A 69 -2.00 4.99 2.87
CA LYS A 69 -2.77 4.13 1.94
C LYS A 69 -2.17 2.73 1.80
N ILE A 70 -0.83 2.61 1.79
CA ILE A 70 -0.15 1.31 1.69
C ILE A 70 -0.50 0.42 2.90
N PHE A 71 -0.42 0.98 4.10
CA PHE A 71 -0.67 0.24 5.34
C PHE A 71 -2.14 -0.13 5.50
N ARG A 72 -3.07 0.75 5.11
CA ARG A 72 -4.51 0.43 5.08
C ARG A 72 -4.80 -0.75 4.16
N ASN A 73 -4.26 -0.74 2.95
CA ASN A 73 -4.42 -1.84 2.00
C ASN A 73 -3.89 -3.18 2.55
N ILE A 74 -2.76 -3.15 3.28
CA ILE A 74 -2.20 -4.35 3.91
C ILE A 74 -3.17 -4.92 4.96
N VAL A 75 -3.70 -4.07 5.85
CA VAL A 75 -4.63 -4.50 6.90
C VAL A 75 -5.93 -5.03 6.29
N GLU A 76 -6.47 -4.35 5.29
CA GLU A 76 -7.67 -4.78 4.56
C GLU A 76 -7.47 -6.14 3.90
N TYR A 77 -6.34 -6.33 3.21
CA TYR A 77 -6.01 -7.59 2.54
C TYR A 77 -5.91 -8.76 3.53
N ILE A 78 -5.19 -8.57 4.64
CA ILE A 78 -5.04 -9.60 5.67
C ILE A 78 -6.40 -9.94 6.29
N THR A 79 -7.21 -8.93 6.60
CA THR A 79 -8.55 -9.11 7.17
C THR A 79 -9.46 -9.90 6.24
N ALA A 80 -9.50 -9.54 4.95
CA ALA A 80 -10.28 -10.25 3.95
C ALA A 80 -9.80 -11.71 3.76
N LYS A 81 -8.48 -11.92 3.72
CA LYS A 81 -7.89 -13.26 3.61
C LYS A 81 -8.26 -14.15 4.80
N ASN A 82 -8.22 -13.60 6.01
CA ASN A 82 -8.61 -14.31 7.23
C ASN A 82 -10.09 -14.66 7.26
N ALA A 83 -10.97 -13.74 6.84
CA ALA A 83 -12.41 -14.00 6.75
C ALA A 83 -12.72 -15.14 5.75
N LYS A 84 -12.05 -15.15 4.58
CA LYS A 84 -12.21 -16.21 3.59
C LYS A 84 -11.79 -17.58 4.14
N ALA A 85 -10.64 -17.66 4.80
CA ALA A 85 -10.17 -18.90 5.41
C ALA A 85 -11.13 -19.47 6.48
N GLN A 86 -11.82 -18.61 7.23
CA GLN A 86 -12.84 -19.05 8.19
C GLN A 86 -14.11 -19.59 7.51
N SER A 87 -14.54 -18.99 6.40
CA SER A 87 -15.72 -19.44 5.65
C SER A 87 -15.54 -20.79 4.95
N GLU A 88 -14.33 -21.08 4.45
CA GLU A 88 -13.99 -22.35 3.80
C GLU A 88 -13.97 -23.52 4.80
N ASN A 89 -13.51 -23.27 6.03
CA ASN A 89 -13.52 -24.26 7.10
C ASN A 89 -14.93 -24.66 7.58
N PHE A 90 -15.93 -23.79 7.42
CA PHE A 90 -17.32 -24.08 7.77
C PHE A 90 -18.09 -24.84 6.67
N SER A 91 -17.56 -24.88 5.44
CA SER A 91 -18.21 -25.49 4.27
C SER A 91 -17.84 -26.96 4.03
N SER A 92 -17.04 -27.60 4.89
CA SER A 92 -16.78 -29.05 4.85
C SER A 92 -17.49 -29.80 6.00
N PRO A 93 -18.80 -30.09 5.90
CA PRO A 93 -19.41 -31.14 6.70
C PRO A 93 -19.07 -32.47 6.04
N THR A 94 -17.95 -33.08 6.41
CA THR A 94 -17.70 -34.48 6.05
C THR A 94 -18.77 -35.31 6.74
N LEU A 95 -19.74 -35.78 5.96
CA LEU A 95 -20.70 -36.83 6.33
C LEU A 95 -19.90 -38.03 6.85
N ARG A 96 -19.73 -38.14 8.17
CA ARG A 96 -19.27 -39.38 8.79
C ARG A 96 -20.44 -40.35 8.74
N GLY A 97 -20.32 -41.27 7.79
CA GLY A 97 -21.31 -42.27 7.43
C GLY A 97 -21.84 -43.05 8.64
N GLY A 98 -23.16 -43.17 8.67
CA GLY A 98 -23.81 -44.31 9.29
C GLY A 98 -23.68 -45.51 8.34
N TYR A 99 -23.05 -46.57 8.81
CA TYR A 99 -23.31 -47.93 8.34
C TYR A 99 -23.35 -48.86 9.55
N LYS A 100 -24.57 -49.36 9.78
CA LYS A 100 -25.06 -50.55 10.49
C LYS A 100 -24.28 -51.08 11.69
#